data_AF-A0A2W2H4K9-F1
#
_entry.id   AF-A0A2W2H4K9-F1
#
_cell.length_a   1.000
_cell.length_b   1.000
_cell.length_c   1.000
_cell.angle_alpha   90.00
_cell.angle_beta   90.00
_cell.angle_gamma   90.00
#
_symmetry.space_group_name_H-M   'P 1'
#
loop_
_entity.id
_entity.type
_entity.pdbx_description
1 polymer ?
#
loop_
_entity_poly.entity_id
_entity_poly.type
_entity_poly.pdbx_seq_one_letter_code
_entity_poly.pdbx_strand_id
1 'polypeptide(L)'
;MCPITACAPLRPESLEIVPGIDARSPDVGFGGWKCGWRSTTSDTWVDLRFDRDQPPSAGDDGTPARFNDYPAFVEAEGDGEETCLVQVVYRSYTDDRGRIAVEKVRLAVGGSRPTDRLCQMARGLAGPATARLRAG
;
A
#
# COMPACT_ATOMS: atom_id res chain seq x y z
N MET A 1 13.87 14.19 15.60
CA MET A 1 13.51 12.91 14.97
C MET A 1 12.23 13.13 14.18
N CYS A 2 12.24 12.97 12.86
CA CYS A 2 11.00 12.98 12.08
C CYS A 2 10.35 11.59 12.25
N PRO A 3 9.11 11.47 12.74
CA PRO A 3 8.45 10.17 12.82
C PRO A 3 8.42 9.53 11.41
N ILE A 4 8.73 8.24 11.31
CA ILE A 4 8.55 7.48 10.07
C ILE A 4 7.05 7.41 9.85
N THR A 5 6.53 8.26 8.98
CA THR A 5 5.11 8.24 8.60
C THR A 5 4.94 7.39 7.34
N ALA A 6 3.78 6.76 7.23
CA ALA A 6 3.32 6.06 6.03
C ALA A 6 3.28 6.95 4.77
N CYS A 7 3.41 8.27 4.90
CA CYS A 7 3.51 9.16 3.74
C CYS A 7 4.90 9.15 3.09
N ALA A 8 5.95 8.82 3.84
CA ALA A 8 7.34 8.93 3.35
C ALA A 8 7.67 8.04 2.13
N PRO A 9 7.13 6.81 1.99
CA PRO A 9 7.41 5.97 0.83
C PRO A 9 6.92 6.56 -0.50
N LEU A 10 5.77 7.24 -0.51
CA LEU A 10 5.14 7.81 -1.71
C LEU A 10 5.39 9.32 -1.79
N ARG A 11 6.26 9.72 -2.71
CA ARG A 11 6.47 11.15 -3.03
C ARG A 11 5.44 11.65 -4.04
N PRO A 12 5.20 12.97 -4.11
CA PRO A 12 4.22 13.55 -5.03
C PRO A 12 4.36 13.07 -6.48
N GLU A 13 5.59 12.93 -6.99
CA GLU A 13 5.82 12.50 -8.37
C GLU A 13 5.38 11.05 -8.62
N SER A 14 5.41 10.20 -7.58
CA SER A 14 4.96 8.81 -7.70
C SER A 14 3.43 8.73 -7.77
N LEU A 15 2.73 9.67 -7.15
CA LEU A 15 1.28 9.72 -7.09
C LEU A 15 0.65 10.16 -8.42
N GLU A 16 1.38 10.86 -9.29
CA GLU A 16 0.88 11.37 -10.58
C GLU A 16 0.28 10.30 -11.51
N ILE A 17 0.56 9.01 -11.28
CA ILE A 17 -0.10 7.90 -11.96
C ILE A 17 -1.62 7.86 -11.71
N VAL A 18 -2.09 8.43 -10.60
CA VAL A 18 -3.50 8.53 -10.26
C VAL A 18 -4.04 9.89 -10.70
N PRO A 19 -4.98 9.93 -11.67
CA PRO A 19 -5.48 11.20 -12.21
C PRO A 19 -6.14 12.09 -11.14
N GLY A 20 -5.68 13.34 -11.06
CA GLY A 20 -6.24 14.38 -10.20
C GLY A 20 -5.95 14.22 -8.70
N ILE A 21 -5.10 13.26 -8.31
CA ILE A 21 -4.70 13.04 -6.92
C ILE A 21 -4.08 14.30 -6.32
N ASP A 22 -4.54 14.70 -5.13
CA ASP A 22 -3.89 15.79 -4.39
C ASP A 22 -2.77 15.22 -3.51
N ALA A 23 -1.55 15.17 -4.07
CA ALA A 23 -0.37 14.73 -3.34
C ALA A 23 0.09 15.73 -2.24
N ARG A 24 -0.42 16.96 -2.24
CA ARG A 24 0.02 18.02 -1.31
C ARG A 24 -0.74 18.03 0.00
N SER A 25 -1.91 17.39 0.04
CA SER A 25 -2.77 17.35 1.23
C SER A 25 -3.02 15.90 1.69
N PRO A 26 -1.98 15.17 2.13
CA PRO A 26 -2.17 13.82 2.65
C PRO A 26 -3.01 13.82 3.93
N ASP A 27 -3.92 12.86 4.01
CA ASP A 27 -4.68 12.50 5.21
C ASP A 27 -3.84 11.56 6.07
N VAL A 28 -3.14 12.12 7.08
CA VAL A 28 -2.25 11.36 7.95
C VAL A 28 -3.06 10.74 9.08
N GLY A 29 -3.11 9.40 9.12
CA GLY A 29 -3.78 8.66 10.17
C GLY A 29 -3.05 8.72 11.51
N PHE A 30 -3.76 8.28 12.56
CA PHE A 30 -3.24 8.27 13.93
C PHE A 30 -1.88 7.56 14.03
N GLY A 31 -0.94 8.20 14.75
CA GLY A 31 0.42 7.69 14.95
C GLY A 31 1.29 7.64 13.70
N GLY A 32 0.82 8.14 12.55
CA GLY A 32 1.56 8.12 11.28
C GLY A 32 1.61 6.76 10.59
N TRP A 33 0.80 5.79 11.03
CA TRP A 33 0.77 4.42 10.47
C TRP A 33 0.01 4.32 9.15
N LYS A 34 -0.82 5.32 8.83
CA LYS A 34 -1.60 5.42 7.62
C LYS A 34 -1.38 6.79 6.97
N CYS A 35 -1.36 6.81 5.65
CA CYS A 35 -1.39 8.02 4.85
C CYS A 35 -2.34 7.81 3.68
N GLY A 36 -3.30 8.73 3.52
CA GLY A 36 -4.29 8.71 2.45
C GLY A 36 -4.15 9.90 1.52
N TRP A 37 -4.49 9.72 0.26
CA TRP A 37 -4.60 10.79 -0.73
C TRP A 37 -5.91 10.62 -1.50
N ARG A 38 -6.54 11.74 -1.86
CA ARG A 38 -7.81 11.74 -2.61
C ARG A 38 -7.68 12.56 -3.89
N SER A 39 -8.36 12.10 -4.93
CA SER A 39 -8.48 12.86 -6.18
C SER A 39 -9.39 14.06 -5.97
N THR A 40 -9.04 15.15 -6.65
CA THR A 40 -9.83 16.38 -6.72
C THR A 40 -10.78 16.38 -7.92
N THR A 41 -10.60 15.43 -8.84
CA THR A 41 -11.36 15.32 -10.09
C THR A 41 -12.23 14.07 -10.19
N SER A 42 -12.04 13.11 -9.29
CA SER A 42 -12.84 11.88 -9.19
C SER A 42 -12.94 11.43 -7.73
N ASP A 43 -13.67 10.35 -7.49
CA ASP A 43 -13.75 9.67 -6.20
C ASP A 43 -12.55 8.73 -5.93
N THR A 44 -11.53 8.76 -6.79
CA THR A 44 -10.37 7.87 -6.67
C THR A 44 -9.52 8.27 -5.47
N TRP A 45 -9.10 7.29 -4.69
CA TRP A 45 -8.27 7.48 -3.51
C TRP A 45 -7.14 6.45 -3.45
N VAL A 46 -6.11 6.80 -2.69
CA VAL A 46 -4.95 5.94 -2.40
C VAL A 46 -4.77 5.93 -0.89
N ASP A 47 -4.70 4.75 -0.28
CA ASP A 47 -4.26 4.60 1.11
C ASP A 47 -3.01 3.74 1.17
N LEU A 48 -2.00 4.21 1.91
CA LEU A 48 -0.85 3.44 2.32
C LEU A 48 -0.89 3.30 3.83
N ARG A 49 -0.83 2.06 4.34
CA ARG A 49 -0.70 1.79 5.78
C ARG A 49 0.33 0.71 6.06
N PHE A 50 0.99 0.83 7.20
CA PHE A 50 1.77 -0.26 7.78
C PHE A 50 0.86 -1.13 8.63
N ASP A 51 1.00 -2.44 8.48
CA ASP A 51 0.23 -3.45 9.20
C ASP A 51 1.16 -4.53 9.74
N ARG A 52 0.77 -5.19 10.83
CA ARG A 52 1.56 -6.20 11.53
C ARG A 52 0.68 -7.40 11.89
N ASP A 53 0.76 -8.44 11.08
CA ASP A 53 -0.06 -9.64 11.22
C ASP A 53 0.63 -10.89 10.63
N GLN A 54 -0.15 -11.93 10.32
CA GLN A 54 0.37 -13.15 9.70
C GLN A 54 0.81 -12.89 8.25
N PRO A 55 1.84 -13.61 7.75
CA PRO A 55 2.26 -13.49 6.36
C PRO A 55 1.11 -13.82 5.39
N PRO A 56 0.93 -13.03 4.32
CA PRO A 56 -0.06 -13.34 3.29
C PRO A 56 0.26 -14.67 2.59
N SER A 57 -0.79 -15.39 2.22
CA SER A 57 -0.74 -16.71 1.59
C SER A 57 -1.15 -16.63 0.11
N ALA A 58 -0.51 -17.45 -0.72
CA ALA A 58 -0.94 -17.59 -2.12
C ALA A 58 -2.27 -18.35 -2.16
N GLY A 59 -3.34 -17.70 -2.61
CA GLY A 59 -4.69 -18.27 -2.70
C GLY A 59 -5.71 -17.51 -1.87
N ASP A 60 -5.33 -17.05 -0.67
CA ASP A 60 -6.20 -16.26 0.21
C ASP A 60 -6.00 -14.75 0.01
N ASP A 61 -4.76 -14.30 -0.19
CA ASP A 61 -4.38 -12.88 -0.20
C ASP A 61 -4.08 -12.32 -1.61
N GLY A 62 -4.56 -13.01 -2.64
CA GLY A 62 -4.42 -12.60 -4.04
C GLY A 62 -3.24 -13.21 -4.80
N THR A 63 -2.89 -12.57 -5.93
CA THR A 63 -1.89 -13.08 -6.88
C THR A 63 -0.48 -12.70 -6.44
N PRO A 64 0.47 -13.65 -6.32
CA PRO A 64 1.86 -13.36 -6.00
C PRO A 64 2.52 -12.39 -7.00
N ALA A 65 3.28 -11.44 -6.47
CA ALA A 65 4.04 -10.44 -7.20
C ALA A 65 5.36 -10.13 -6.46
N ARG A 66 6.19 -9.26 -7.04
CA ARG A 66 7.43 -8.80 -6.42
C ARG A 66 7.74 -7.36 -6.84
N PHE A 67 8.16 -6.52 -5.90
CA PHE A 67 8.51 -5.12 -6.14
C PHE A 67 9.81 -4.76 -5.41
N ASN A 68 10.89 -4.46 -6.15
CA ASN A 68 12.23 -4.17 -5.59
C ASN A 68 12.66 -5.22 -4.54
N ASP A 69 12.62 -6.50 -4.93
CA ASP A 69 12.95 -7.67 -4.12
C ASP A 69 12.01 -8.02 -2.97
N TYR A 70 11.07 -7.13 -2.61
CA TYR A 70 10.05 -7.44 -1.62
C TYR A 70 8.97 -8.37 -2.21
N PRO A 71 8.68 -9.52 -1.56
CA PRO A 71 7.52 -10.33 -1.89
C PRO A 71 6.24 -9.51 -1.71
N ALA A 72 5.31 -9.65 -2.64
CA ALA A 72 4.04 -8.96 -2.58
C ALA A 72 2.90 -9.81 -3.10
N PHE A 73 1.68 -9.39 -2.79
CA PHE A 73 0.45 -9.99 -3.28
C PHE A 73 -0.47 -8.89 -3.77
N VAL A 74 -1.11 -9.12 -4.92
CA VAL A 74 -2.07 -8.19 -5.53
C VAL A 74 -3.44 -8.82 -5.49
N GLU A 75 -4.36 -8.16 -4.81
CA GLU A 75 -5.69 -8.64 -4.51
C GLU A 75 -6.72 -7.65 -5.06
N ALA A 76 -7.49 -8.10 -6.05
CA ALA A 76 -8.66 -7.36 -6.51
C ALA A 76 -9.70 -7.37 -5.39
N GLU A 77 -10.28 -6.20 -5.08
CA GLU A 77 -11.29 -6.03 -4.03
C GLU A 77 -10.80 -6.41 -2.62
N GLY A 78 -9.48 -6.53 -2.41
CA GLY A 78 -8.88 -6.92 -1.13
C GLY A 78 -8.99 -5.88 0.00
N ASP A 79 -9.52 -4.69 -0.29
CA ASP A 79 -9.87 -3.67 0.72
C ASP A 79 -11.32 -3.19 0.55
N GLY A 80 -12.20 -4.08 0.07
CA GLY A 80 -13.61 -3.81 -0.24
C GLY A 80 -13.91 -3.74 -1.74
N GLU A 81 -15.19 -3.65 -2.08
CA GLU A 81 -15.65 -3.48 -3.47
C GLU A 81 -14.99 -2.26 -4.12
N GLU A 82 -14.75 -2.32 -5.43
CA GLU A 82 -14.14 -1.22 -6.20
C GLU A 82 -12.78 -0.77 -5.65
N THR A 83 -11.99 -1.73 -5.15
CA THR A 83 -10.60 -1.50 -4.72
C THR A 83 -9.63 -2.46 -5.37
N CYS A 84 -8.36 -2.11 -5.33
CA CYS A 84 -7.28 -3.07 -5.48
C CYS A 84 -6.22 -2.85 -4.40
N LEU A 85 -5.86 -3.94 -3.72
CA LEU A 85 -4.89 -3.95 -2.64
C LEU A 85 -3.60 -4.60 -3.10
N VAL A 86 -2.48 -3.93 -2.83
CA VAL A 86 -1.14 -4.51 -2.89
C VAL A 86 -0.60 -4.66 -1.48
N GLN A 87 -0.34 -5.90 -1.07
CA GLN A 87 0.27 -6.24 0.21
C GLN A 87 1.75 -6.55 -0.04
N VAL A 88 2.67 -5.71 0.45
CA VAL A 88 4.11 -5.94 0.35
C VAL A 88 4.65 -6.40 1.70
N VAL A 89 5.30 -7.56 1.73
CA VAL A 89 5.99 -8.06 2.92
C VAL A 89 7.31 -7.30 3.08
N TYR A 90 7.41 -6.46 4.12
CA TYR A 90 8.60 -5.64 4.37
C TYR A 90 9.64 -6.37 5.24
N ARG A 91 9.22 -6.98 6.35
CA ARG A 91 10.09 -7.81 7.20
C ARG A 91 9.31 -8.87 7.95
N SER A 92 9.97 -9.97 8.30
CA SER A 92 9.44 -10.98 9.21
C SER A 92 10.00 -10.78 10.63
N TYR A 93 9.22 -11.18 11.63
CA TYR A 93 9.63 -11.22 13.03
C TYR A 93 8.90 -12.36 13.75
N THR A 94 9.36 -12.70 14.94
CA THR A 94 8.67 -13.64 15.83
C THR A 94 7.79 -12.86 16.80
N ASP A 95 6.50 -13.15 16.84
CA ASP A 95 5.56 -12.52 17.78
C ASP A 95 5.76 -13.03 19.21
N ASP A 96 5.09 -12.39 20.18
CA ASP A 96 5.17 -12.75 21.61
C ASP A 96 4.69 -14.19 21.91
N ARG A 97 4.09 -14.88 20.93
CA ARG A 97 3.62 -16.27 21.02
C ARG A 97 4.54 -17.25 20.29
N GLY A 98 5.70 -16.80 19.81
CA GLY A 98 6.66 -17.64 19.10
C GLY A 98 6.28 -17.95 17.64
N ARG A 99 5.30 -17.25 17.06
CA ARG A 99 4.85 -17.46 15.67
C ARG A 99 5.53 -16.48 14.73
N ILE A 100 5.71 -16.88 13.47
CA ILE A 100 6.16 -15.96 12.43
C ILE A 100 5.04 -14.97 12.11
N ALA A 101 5.36 -13.69 12.24
CA ALA A 101 4.55 -12.57 11.82
C ALA A 101 5.35 -11.72 10.83
N VAL A 102 4.66 -10.86 10.09
CA VAL A 102 5.28 -9.92 9.16
C VAL A 102 4.83 -8.51 9.44
N GLU A 103 5.72 -7.55 9.17
CA GLU A 103 5.33 -6.18 8.94
C GLU A 103 5.15 -6.01 7.44
N LYS A 104 3.96 -5.55 7.06
CA LYS A 104 3.59 -5.38 5.65
C LYS A 104 3.15 -3.95 5.37
N VAL A 105 3.39 -3.53 4.14
CA VAL A 105 2.82 -2.31 3.58
C VAL A 105 1.57 -2.71 2.81
N ARG A 106 0.43 -2.16 3.21
CA ARG A 106 -0.83 -2.28 2.49
C ARG A 106 -1.06 -1.01 1.71
N LEU A 107 -1.07 -1.14 0.39
CA LEU A 107 -1.31 -0.05 -0.55
C LEU A 107 -2.60 -0.34 -1.30
N ALA A 108 -3.66 0.40 -0.95
CA ALA A 108 -4.96 0.28 -1.58
C ALA A 108 -5.21 1.47 -2.51
N VAL A 109 -5.81 1.18 -3.66
CA VAL A 109 -6.36 2.19 -4.58
C VAL A 109 -7.82 1.85 -4.81
N GLY A 110 -8.72 2.81 -4.62
CA GLY A 110 -10.16 2.60 -4.77
C GLY A 110 -10.87 3.75 -5.46
N GLY A 111 -12.14 3.52 -5.82
CA GLY A 111 -13.04 4.48 -6.47
C GLY A 111 -13.76 3.87 -7.69
N SER A 112 -14.67 4.64 -8.30
CA SER A 112 -15.58 4.23 -9.40
C SER A 112 -14.86 4.01 -10.74
N ARG A 113 -13.83 3.16 -10.76
CA ARG A 113 -13.09 2.74 -11.97
C ARG A 113 -13.07 1.22 -12.04
N PRO A 114 -12.94 0.64 -13.25
CA PRO A 114 -12.75 -0.79 -13.41
C PRO A 114 -11.58 -1.33 -12.56
N THR A 115 -11.80 -2.45 -11.87
CA THR A 115 -10.85 -3.03 -10.91
C THR A 115 -9.48 -3.33 -11.53
N ASP A 116 -9.43 -3.70 -12.81
CA ASP A 116 -8.18 -3.88 -13.55
C ASP A 116 -7.35 -2.59 -13.65
N ARG A 117 -8.02 -1.44 -13.83
CA ARG A 117 -7.37 -0.12 -13.82
C ARG A 117 -6.90 0.28 -12.44
N LEU A 118 -7.69 0.00 -11.40
CA LEU A 118 -7.27 0.22 -10.01
C LEU A 118 -6.01 -0.59 -9.68
N CYS A 119 -5.98 -1.86 -10.07
CA CYS A 119 -4.82 -2.72 -9.89
C CYS A 119 -3.59 -2.27 -10.70
N GLN A 120 -3.77 -1.76 -11.92
CA GLN A 120 -2.67 -1.16 -12.68
C GLN A 120 -2.04 0.02 -11.92
N MET A 121 -2.86 0.92 -11.37
CA MET A 121 -2.37 2.05 -10.58
C MET A 121 -1.70 1.58 -9.28
N ALA A 122 -2.32 0.66 -8.53
CA ALA A 122 -1.76 0.15 -7.29
C ALA A 122 -0.39 -0.53 -7.50
N ARG A 123 -0.25 -1.33 -8.57
CA ARG A 123 1.05 -1.92 -8.96
C ARG A 123 2.09 -0.86 -9.33
N GLY A 124 1.68 0.17 -10.08
CA GLY A 124 2.57 1.28 -10.46
C GLY A 124 3.05 2.10 -9.27
N LEU A 125 2.25 2.22 -8.21
CA LEU A 125 2.61 2.88 -6.95
C LEU A 125 3.46 2.00 -6.02
N ALA A 126 3.28 0.67 -6.06
CA ALA A 126 4.01 -0.26 -5.20
C ALA A 126 5.53 -0.22 -5.44
N GLY A 127 5.97 -0.11 -6.70
CA GLY A 127 7.41 0.01 -7.02
C GLY A 127 8.07 1.22 -6.34
N PRO A 128 7.62 2.46 -6.59
CA PRO A 128 8.15 3.64 -5.92
C PRO A 128 8.07 3.58 -4.38
N ALA A 129 6.99 3.00 -3.84
CA ALA A 129 6.84 2.82 -2.39
C ALA A 129 7.94 1.90 -1.83
N THR A 130 8.16 0.72 -2.44
CA THR A 130 9.15 -0.23 -1.93
C THR A 130 10.59 0.22 -2.11
N ALA A 131 10.88 1.01 -3.16
CA ALA A 131 12.20 1.60 -3.36
C ALA A 131 12.64 2.54 -2.22
N ARG A 132 11.70 3.01 -1.39
CA ARG A 132 11.96 3.88 -0.24
C ARG A 132 11.76 3.20 1.11
N LEU A 133 11.39 1.92 1.11
CA LEU A 133 11.44 1.12 2.33
C LEU A 133 12.91 0.97 2.71
N ARG A 134 13.35 1.78 3.65
CA ARG A 134 14.67 1.62 4.27
C ARG A 134 14.58 0.42 5.19
N ALA A 135 15.39 -0.60 4.94
CA ALA A 135 15.72 -1.60 5.94
C ALA A 135 16.29 -0.84 7.16
N GLY A 136 15.46 -0.75 8.20
CA GLY A 136 15.85 -0.18 9.49
C GLY A 136 16.77 -1.12 10.25
#